data_AF-A0A1I5ALN2-F1
#
_entry.id   AF-A0A1I5ALN2-F1
#
_cell.length_a   1.000
_cell.length_b   1.000
_cell.length_c   1.000
_cell.angle_alpha   90.00
_cell.angle_beta   90.00
_cell.angle_gamma   90.00
#
_symmetry.space_group_name_H-M   'P 1'
#
loop_
_entity.id
_entity.type
_entity.pdbx_description
1 polymer ?
#
loop_
_entity_poly.entity_id
_entity_poly.type
_entity_poly.pdbx_seq_one_letter_code
_entity_poly.pdbx_strand_id
1 'polypeptide(L)'
;MNYSRVEICEENILALRSFLLDGPEAWVPLQDELQKDDETAAGYMSLLFGAFCVAVRRRFSPTYTVGDIVRFVADLRIKAEEDAHLINTLVAEDMIRRAVDAAPLKGDVPDDPSTVLHAQVIILLYLIAEAEFDRAGLEQFIDETTAYTKMWLDARQSESVDSSGQRS
;
A
#
# COMPACT_ATOMS: atom_id res chain seq x y z
N MET A 1 6.56 12.40 -7.59
CA MET A 1 6.27 11.37 -8.61
C MET A 1 5.27 11.94 -9.61
N ASN A 2 5.54 11.82 -10.92
CA ASN A 2 4.62 12.30 -11.95
C ASN A 2 3.64 11.18 -12.30
N TYR A 3 2.38 11.32 -11.90
CA TYR A 3 1.36 10.29 -12.09
C TYR A 3 0.68 10.32 -13.47
N SER A 4 0.97 11.34 -14.30
CA SER A 4 0.28 11.61 -15.57
C SER A 4 0.38 10.51 -16.63
N ARG A 5 1.31 9.55 -16.46
CA ARG A 5 1.52 8.43 -17.40
C ARG A 5 1.52 7.06 -16.72
N VAL A 6 1.18 7.02 -15.44
CA VAL A 6 1.17 5.76 -14.68
C VAL A 6 -0.12 5.01 -15.02
N GLU A 7 0.04 3.84 -15.61
CA GLU A 7 -1.05 2.92 -15.90
C GLU A 7 -0.85 1.60 -15.14
N ILE A 8 -1.94 0.89 -14.85
CA ILE A 8 -1.89 -0.43 -14.25
C ILE A 8 -2.05 -1.49 -15.33
N CYS A 9 -0.96 -2.21 -15.61
CA CYS A 9 -0.90 -3.26 -16.62
C CYS A 9 -1.01 -4.66 -16.01
N GLU A 10 -1.19 -5.67 -16.86
CA GLU A 10 -1.34 -7.07 -16.45
C GLU A 10 -0.09 -7.58 -15.70
N GLU A 11 1.09 -7.16 -16.11
CA GLU A 11 2.36 -7.50 -15.48
C GLU A 11 2.43 -6.99 -14.04
N ASN A 12 1.89 -5.79 -13.77
CA ASN A 12 1.86 -5.27 -12.41
C ASN A 12 0.90 -6.09 -11.51
N ILE A 13 -0.22 -6.54 -12.06
CA ILE A 13 -1.20 -7.38 -11.36
C ILE A 13 -0.62 -8.76 -11.08
N LEU A 14 0.07 -9.37 -12.06
CA LEU A 14 0.76 -10.64 -11.90
C LEU A 14 1.83 -10.54 -10.80
N ALA A 15 2.60 -9.45 -10.78
CA ALA A 15 3.61 -9.26 -9.76
C ALA A 15 3.02 -9.05 -8.36
N LEU A 16 1.93 -8.29 -8.25
CA LEU A 16 1.22 -8.17 -6.97
C LEU A 16 0.71 -9.54 -6.51
N ARG A 17 0.10 -10.32 -7.41
CA ARG A 17 -0.39 -11.67 -7.09
C ARG A 17 0.71 -12.57 -6.55
N SER A 18 1.85 -12.66 -7.24
CA SER A 18 3.00 -13.46 -6.79
C SER A 18 3.52 -12.99 -5.44
N PHE A 19 3.65 -11.67 -5.23
CA PHE A 19 4.08 -11.10 -3.96
C PHE A 19 3.14 -11.44 -2.80
N LEU A 20 1.83 -11.40 -3.01
CA LEU A 20 0.84 -11.70 -1.96
C LEU A 20 0.75 -13.20 -1.64
N LEU A 21 1.02 -14.08 -2.61
CA LEU A 21 0.99 -15.54 -2.43
C LEU A 21 2.26 -16.09 -1.80
N ASP A 22 3.40 -15.69 -2.35
CA ASP A 22 4.69 -16.33 -2.10
C ASP A 22 5.66 -15.40 -1.33
N GLY A 23 5.20 -14.20 -0.97
CA GLY A 23 5.95 -13.23 -0.18
C GLY A 23 7.01 -12.45 -0.97
N PRO A 24 7.87 -11.69 -0.25
CA PRO A 24 8.89 -10.83 -0.87
C PRO A 24 9.89 -11.57 -1.75
N GLU A 25 10.15 -12.86 -1.50
CA GLU A 25 11.10 -13.65 -2.29
C GLU A 25 10.60 -13.89 -3.72
N ALA A 26 9.29 -14.01 -3.92
CA ALA A 26 8.70 -14.16 -5.25
C ALA A 26 8.71 -12.86 -6.08
N TRP A 27 9.06 -11.74 -5.46
CA TRP A 27 9.29 -10.49 -6.18
C TRP A 27 10.66 -10.47 -6.87
N VAL A 28 11.67 -11.18 -6.34
CA VAL A 28 13.04 -11.15 -6.86
C VAL A 28 13.12 -11.51 -8.36
N PRO A 29 12.44 -12.55 -8.87
CA PRO A 29 12.46 -12.88 -10.29
C PRO A 29 11.72 -11.87 -11.18
N LEU A 30 10.84 -11.04 -10.61
CA LEU A 30 10.02 -10.07 -11.32
C LEU A 30 10.63 -8.65 -11.29
N GLN A 31 11.69 -8.46 -10.52
CA GLN A 31 12.32 -7.17 -10.30
C GLN A 31 12.79 -6.53 -11.62
N ASP A 32 13.49 -7.30 -12.47
CA ASP A 32 14.04 -6.77 -13.73
C ASP A 32 12.94 -6.30 -14.70
N GLU A 33 11.82 -7.04 -14.76
CA GLU A 33 10.66 -6.69 -15.60
C GLU A 33 9.89 -5.48 -15.04
N LEU A 34 9.81 -5.35 -13.72
CA LEU A 34 9.14 -4.22 -13.08
C LEU A 34 9.99 -2.95 -13.11
N GLN A 35 11.31 -3.07 -13.19
CA GLN A 35 12.26 -1.95 -13.26
C GLN A 35 12.70 -1.63 -14.70
N LYS A 36 12.07 -2.24 -15.71
CA LYS A 36 12.38 -2.01 -17.12
C LYS A 36 12.17 -0.55 -17.55
N ASP A 37 11.19 0.12 -16.96
CA ASP A 37 10.89 1.53 -17.14
C ASP A 37 10.21 2.12 -15.89
N ASP A 38 10.30 3.45 -15.75
CA ASP A 38 9.80 4.19 -14.59
C ASP A 38 8.26 4.08 -14.47
N GLU A 39 7.55 4.03 -15.60
CA GLU A 39 6.09 3.90 -15.64
C GLU A 39 5.62 2.54 -15.09
N THR A 40 6.28 1.44 -15.46
CA THR A 40 5.98 0.08 -14.98
C THR A 40 6.29 -0.05 -13.49
N ALA A 41 7.43 0.49 -13.05
CA ALA A 41 7.79 0.52 -11.64
C ALA A 41 6.77 1.33 -10.83
N ALA A 42 6.34 2.46 -11.37
CA ALA A 42 5.32 3.31 -10.78
C ALA A 42 3.95 2.63 -10.67
N GLY A 43 3.56 1.88 -11.71
CA GLY A 43 2.32 1.10 -11.71
C GLY A 43 2.31 0.05 -10.60
N TYR A 44 3.40 -0.70 -10.47
CA TYR A 44 3.56 -1.69 -9.40
C TYR A 44 3.53 -1.07 -8.00
N MET A 45 4.29 0.02 -7.79
CA MET A 45 4.29 0.73 -6.50
C MET A 45 2.91 1.28 -6.15
N SER A 46 2.14 1.73 -7.14
CA SER A 46 0.76 2.21 -6.97
C SER A 46 -0.19 1.07 -6.60
N LEU A 47 -0.02 -0.12 -7.17
CA LEU A 47 -0.76 -1.33 -6.78
C LEU A 47 -0.42 -1.78 -5.36
N LEU A 48 0.86 -1.77 -4.99
CA LEU A 48 1.28 -2.14 -3.63
C LEU A 48 0.68 -1.20 -2.59
N PHE A 49 0.64 0.11 -2.88
CA PHE A 49 -0.03 1.09 -2.02
C PHE A 49 -1.56 0.90 -2.00
N GLY A 50 -2.16 0.57 -3.14
CA GLY A 50 -3.59 0.24 -3.23
C GLY A 50 -3.95 -0.99 -2.40
N ALA A 51 -3.16 -2.06 -2.48
CA ALA A 51 -3.35 -3.28 -1.70
C ALA A 51 -3.32 -2.98 -0.21
N PHE A 52 -2.34 -2.18 0.22
CA PHE A 52 -2.26 -1.67 1.60
C PHE A 52 -3.55 -0.93 1.98
N CYS A 53 -4.00 0.03 1.16
CA CYS A 53 -5.21 0.81 1.47
C CYS A 53 -6.46 -0.08 1.56
N VAL A 54 -6.65 -1.01 0.63
CA VAL A 54 -7.80 -1.93 0.65
C VAL A 54 -7.75 -2.86 1.86
N ALA A 55 -6.58 -3.44 2.18
CA ALA A 55 -6.41 -4.30 3.34
C ALA A 55 -6.70 -3.57 4.65
N VAL A 56 -6.16 -2.35 4.80
CA VAL A 56 -6.40 -1.51 5.99
C VAL A 56 -7.88 -1.12 6.07
N ARG A 57 -8.49 -0.66 4.98
CA ARG A 57 -9.93 -0.32 4.98
C ARG A 57 -10.79 -1.53 5.33
N ARG A 58 -10.50 -2.73 4.80
CA ARG A 58 -11.19 -3.97 5.18
C ARG A 58 -11.06 -4.28 6.68
N ARG A 59 -9.88 -4.04 7.27
CA ARG A 59 -9.61 -4.32 8.69
C ARG A 59 -10.30 -3.38 9.67
N PHE A 60 -10.44 -2.10 9.31
CA PHE A 60 -10.92 -1.03 10.19
C PHE A 60 -12.34 -0.52 9.85
N SER A 61 -12.94 -0.96 8.73
CA SER A 61 -14.31 -0.63 8.36
C SER A 61 -15.34 -1.48 9.13
N PRO A 62 -16.57 -0.96 9.38
CA PRO A 62 -17.03 0.42 9.12
C PRO A 62 -16.68 1.39 10.24
N THR A 63 -16.26 0.87 11.40
CA THR A 63 -16.01 1.67 12.60
C THR A 63 -14.69 1.28 13.22
N TYR A 64 -13.87 2.29 13.51
CA TYR A 64 -12.64 2.17 14.25
C TYR A 64 -12.50 3.37 15.19
N THR A 65 -11.67 3.22 16.20
CA THR A 65 -11.15 4.33 16.99
C THR A 65 -9.67 4.55 16.67
N VAL A 66 -9.17 5.75 16.96
CA VAL A 66 -7.73 6.01 16.90
C VAL A 66 -6.96 5.06 17.84
N GLY A 67 -7.55 4.66 18.97
CA GLY A 67 -6.97 3.69 19.88
C GLY A 67 -6.79 2.30 19.26
N ASP A 68 -7.69 1.89 18.36
CA ASP A 68 -7.58 0.62 17.64
C ASP A 68 -6.38 0.60 16.68
N ILE A 69 -6.07 1.75 16.04
CA ILE A 69 -4.90 1.89 15.18
C ILE A 69 -3.61 1.75 16.01
N VAL A 70 -3.53 2.47 17.13
CA VAL A 70 -2.37 2.41 18.04
C VAL A 70 -2.16 0.99 18.56
N ARG A 71 -3.25 0.34 19.00
CA ARG A 71 -3.22 -1.05 19.49
C ARG A 71 -2.79 -2.02 18.39
N PHE A 72 -3.30 -1.87 17.17
CA PHE A 72 -2.91 -2.69 16.04
C PHE A 72 -1.40 -2.59 15.75
N VAL A 73 -0.84 -1.38 15.70
CA VAL A 73 0.60 -1.19 15.44
C VAL A 73 1.45 -1.76 16.59
N ALA A 74 0.99 -1.63 17.84
CA ALA A 74 1.65 -2.25 18.98
C ALA A 74 1.63 -3.78 18.90
N ASP A 75 0.47 -4.39 18.61
CA ASP A 75 0.31 -5.83 18.48
C ASP A 75 1.16 -6.38 17.31
N LEU A 76 1.18 -5.66 16.18
CA LEU A 76 2.01 -5.99 15.02
C LEU A 76 3.51 -6.01 15.39
N ARG A 77 3.99 -4.98 16.09
CA ARG A 77 5.39 -4.92 16.55
C ARG A 77 5.74 -6.04 17.51
N ILE A 78 4.81 -6.46 18.38
CA ILE A 78 5.01 -7.61 19.26
C ILE A 78 5.18 -8.90 18.45
N LYS A 79 4.30 -9.11 17.46
CA LYS A 79 4.35 -10.29 16.58
C LYS A 79 5.56 -10.32 15.64
N ALA A 80 6.14 -9.17 15.34
CA ALA A 80 7.33 -9.06 14.50
C ALA A 80 8.63 -9.46 15.23
N GLU A 81 8.61 -9.61 16.55
CA GLU A 81 9.76 -10.06 17.36
C GLU A 81 11.07 -9.31 17.03
N GLU A 82 12.07 -9.98 16.46
CA GLU A 82 13.37 -9.40 16.10
C GLU A 82 13.24 -8.32 15.01
N ASP A 83 12.23 -8.41 14.13
CA ASP A 83 11.95 -7.47 13.05
C ASP A 83 11.14 -6.24 13.49
N ALA A 84 10.75 -6.14 14.77
CA ALA A 84 9.98 -5.01 15.29
C ALA A 84 10.65 -3.65 15.06
N HIS A 85 11.98 -3.64 14.88
CA HIS A 85 12.76 -2.43 14.58
C HIS A 85 12.54 -1.89 13.16
N LEU A 86 12.09 -2.73 12.21
CA LEU A 86 11.75 -2.33 10.84
C LEU A 86 10.41 -1.59 10.75
N ILE A 87 9.58 -1.69 11.79
CA ILE A 87 8.27 -1.06 11.87
C ILE A 87 8.40 0.23 12.66
N ASN A 88 8.60 1.35 11.99
CA ASN A 88 8.53 2.65 12.65
C ASN A 88 7.07 2.94 13.05
N THR A 89 6.82 3.10 14.36
CA THR A 89 5.46 3.27 14.90
C THR A 89 4.75 4.48 14.31
N LEU A 90 5.42 5.63 14.21
CA LEU A 90 4.80 6.87 13.72
C LEU A 90 4.46 6.75 12.23
N VAL A 91 5.35 6.17 11.45
CA VAL A 91 5.12 5.92 10.02
C VAL A 91 3.95 4.94 9.84
N ALA A 92 3.96 3.82 10.56
CA ALA A 92 2.89 2.81 10.49
C ALA A 92 1.52 3.40 10.84
N GLU A 93 1.41 4.11 11.97
CA GLU A 93 0.17 4.75 12.39
C GLU A 93 -0.31 5.81 11.39
N ASP A 94 0.59 6.65 10.89
CA ASP A 94 0.25 7.70 9.93
C ASP A 94 -0.25 7.13 8.60
N MET A 95 0.40 6.08 8.09
CA MET A 95 -0.03 5.39 6.88
C MET A 95 -1.43 4.78 7.03
N ILE A 96 -1.70 4.11 8.16
CA ILE A 96 -3.02 3.54 8.44
C ILE A 96 -4.06 4.65 8.52
N ARG A 97 -3.79 5.74 9.24
CA ARG A 97 -4.70 6.90 9.36
C ARG A 97 -5.06 7.47 8.00
N ARG A 98 -4.08 7.69 7.13
CA ARG A 98 -4.32 8.19 5.77
C ARG A 98 -5.18 7.23 4.96
N ALA A 99 -4.98 5.92 5.11
CA ALA A 99 -5.78 4.91 4.40
C ALA A 99 -7.23 4.83 4.89
N VAL A 100 -7.54 5.24 6.12
CA VAL A 100 -8.92 5.25 6.65
C VAL A 100 -9.50 6.66 6.83
N ASP A 101 -8.87 7.67 6.22
CA ASP A 101 -9.27 9.08 6.27
C ASP A 101 -9.40 9.62 7.71
N ALA A 102 -8.58 9.11 8.63
CA ALA A 102 -8.50 9.57 10.02
C ALA A 102 -7.73 10.89 10.15
N ALA A 103 -7.90 11.55 11.30
CA ALA A 103 -7.08 12.72 11.63
C ALA A 103 -5.58 12.35 11.61
N PRO A 104 -4.73 13.16 10.94
CA PRO A 104 -3.30 12.90 10.83
C PRO A 104 -2.62 12.98 12.20
N LEU A 105 -1.43 12.39 12.30
CA LEU A 105 -0.61 12.53 13.50
C LEU A 105 -0.20 14.00 13.71
N LYS A 106 -0.04 14.37 15.00
CA LYS A 106 0.54 15.66 15.38
C LYS A 106 2.04 15.48 15.52
N GLY A 107 2.82 16.14 14.68
CA GLY A 107 4.29 16.13 14.73
C GLY A 107 4.91 15.63 13.43
N ASP A 108 6.23 15.64 13.38
CA ASP A 108 6.99 15.20 12.22
C ASP A 108 7.02 13.68 12.15
N VAL A 109 6.43 13.13 11.10
CA VAL A 109 6.52 11.72 10.76
C VAL A 109 7.69 11.55 9.80
N PRO A 110 8.63 10.62 10.05
CA PRO A 110 9.70 10.33 9.10
C PRO A 110 9.15 10.01 7.72
N ASP A 111 9.72 10.60 6.67
CA ASP A 111 9.32 10.43 5.28
C ASP A 111 10.38 9.70 4.44
N ASP A 112 11.38 9.11 5.11
CA ASP A 112 12.40 8.29 4.45
C ASP A 112 11.75 7.16 3.64
N PRO A 113 12.02 7.07 2.32
CA PRO A 113 11.35 6.11 1.44
C PRO A 113 11.50 4.65 1.87
N SER A 114 12.67 4.27 2.42
CA SER A 114 12.92 2.90 2.84
C SER A 114 12.09 2.52 4.08
N THR A 115 12.01 3.45 5.03
CA THR A 115 11.20 3.29 6.26
C THR A 115 9.72 3.18 5.93
N VAL A 116 9.23 4.01 5.01
CA VAL A 116 7.83 3.99 4.55
C VAL A 116 7.53 2.67 3.83
N LEU A 117 8.40 2.24 2.92
CA LEU A 117 8.19 1.01 2.16
C LEU A 117 8.21 -0.24 3.07
N HIS A 118 9.16 -0.32 4.00
CA HIS A 118 9.22 -1.43 4.95
C HIS A 118 7.96 -1.51 5.80
N ALA A 119 7.53 -0.38 6.38
CA ALA A 119 6.28 -0.34 7.15
C ALA A 119 5.08 -0.78 6.30
N GLN A 120 4.96 -0.27 5.07
CA GLN A 120 3.88 -0.64 4.15
C GLN A 120 3.83 -2.15 3.88
N VAL A 121 4.97 -2.73 3.51
CA VAL A 121 5.09 -4.16 3.15
C VAL A 121 4.78 -5.04 4.34
N ILE A 122 5.36 -4.75 5.50
CA ILE A 122 5.16 -5.57 6.71
C ILE A 122 3.69 -5.53 7.15
N ILE A 123 3.07 -4.34 7.18
CA ILE A 123 1.65 -4.21 7.53
C ILE A 123 0.77 -4.94 6.51
N LEU A 124 1.05 -4.78 5.22
CA LEU A 124 0.29 -5.45 4.17
C LEU A 124 0.36 -6.98 4.33
N LEU A 125 1.57 -7.55 4.38
CA LEU A 125 1.74 -9.01 4.51
C LEU A 125 1.08 -9.55 5.78
N TYR A 126 1.18 -8.81 6.88
CA TYR A 126 0.49 -9.14 8.12
C TYR A 126 -1.04 -9.19 7.95
N LEU A 127 -1.64 -8.18 7.33
CA LEU A 127 -3.08 -8.12 7.11
C LEU A 127 -3.57 -9.20 6.15
N ILE A 128 -2.77 -9.54 5.14
CA ILE A 128 -3.06 -10.62 4.20
C ILE A 128 -3.02 -11.98 4.90
N ALA A 129 -2.01 -12.19 5.74
CA ALA A 129 -1.91 -13.40 6.56
C ALA A 129 -3.09 -13.54 7.54
N GLU A 130 -3.49 -12.45 8.21
CA GLU A 130 -4.67 -12.45 9.10
C GLU A 130 -6.00 -12.66 8.36
N ALA A 131 -6.08 -12.28 7.08
CA ALA A 131 -7.31 -12.43 6.29
C ALA A 131 -7.58 -13.88 5.87
N GLU A 132 -6.58 -14.77 5.96
CA GLU A 132 -6.68 -16.20 5.65
C GLU A 132 -7.45 -16.48 4.34
N PHE A 133 -7.09 -15.77 3.27
CA PHE A 133 -7.79 -15.89 1.99
C PHE A 133 -7.73 -17.32 1.45
N ASP A 134 -8.88 -17.81 0.98
CA ASP A 134 -8.87 -18.86 -0.03
C ASP A 134 -8.51 -18.26 -1.40
N ARG A 135 -8.37 -19.14 -2.41
CA ARG A 135 -8.02 -18.72 -3.77
C ARG A 135 -8.99 -17.66 -4.31
N ALA A 136 -10.30 -17.83 -4.09
CA ALA A 136 -11.30 -16.92 -4.64
C ALA A 136 -11.27 -15.56 -3.92
N GLY A 137 -11.10 -15.56 -2.61
CA GLY A 137 -10.97 -14.37 -1.77
C GLY A 137 -9.73 -13.54 -2.13
N LEU A 138 -8.61 -14.20 -2.46
CA LEU A 138 -7.42 -13.49 -2.90
C LEU A 138 -7.61 -12.83 -4.28
N GLU A 139 -8.21 -13.52 -5.25
CA GLU A 139 -8.49 -12.92 -6.56
C GLU A 139 -9.46 -11.75 -6.43
N GLN A 140 -10.51 -11.87 -5.60
CA GLN A 140 -11.40 -10.76 -5.31
C GLN A 140 -10.65 -9.57 -4.66
N PHE A 141 -9.72 -9.85 -3.74
CA PHE A 141 -8.90 -8.80 -3.13
C PHE A 141 -8.01 -8.08 -4.17
N ILE A 142 -7.44 -8.82 -5.11
CA ILE A 142 -6.63 -8.26 -6.21
C ILE A 142 -7.50 -7.42 -7.15
N ASP A 143 -8.72 -7.86 -7.47
CA ASP A 143 -9.66 -7.10 -8.28
C ASP A 143 -10.07 -5.78 -7.60
N GLU A 144 -10.41 -5.83 -6.31
CA GLU A 144 -10.72 -4.64 -5.51
C GLU A 144 -9.53 -3.67 -5.42
N THR A 145 -8.33 -4.21 -5.20
CA THR A 145 -7.08 -3.44 -5.19
C THR A 145 -6.87 -2.74 -6.53
N THR A 146 -7.03 -3.45 -7.65
CA THR A 146 -6.84 -2.92 -8.99
C THR A 146 -7.83 -1.80 -9.28
N ALA A 147 -9.10 -2.01 -8.94
CA ALA A 147 -10.15 -1.00 -9.10
C ALA A 147 -9.87 0.26 -8.25
N TYR A 148 -9.51 0.06 -6.98
CA TYR A 148 -9.17 1.15 -6.07
C TYR A 148 -7.97 1.96 -6.58
N THR A 149 -6.89 1.28 -6.99
CA THR A 149 -5.68 1.95 -7.49
C THR A 149 -5.95 2.75 -8.75
N LYS A 150 -6.73 2.21 -9.70
CA LYS A 150 -7.12 2.94 -10.91
C LYS A 150 -7.89 4.22 -10.58
N MET A 151 -8.92 4.11 -9.73
CA MET A 151 -9.69 5.27 -9.26
C MET A 151 -8.79 6.32 -8.58
N TRP A 152 -7.85 5.88 -7.74
CA TRP A 152 -6.91 6.77 -7.05
C TRP A 152 -5.94 7.45 -8.01
N LEU A 153 -5.43 6.74 -9.03
CA LEU A 153 -4.59 7.32 -10.07
C LEU A 153 -5.34 8.36 -10.91
N ASP A 154 -6.57 8.06 -11.33
CA ASP A 154 -7.42 8.96 -12.12
C ASP A 154 -7.67 10.29 -11.39
N ALA A 155 -7.93 10.22 -10.08
CA ALA A 155 -8.11 11.41 -9.24
C ALA A 155 -6.85 12.29 -9.22
N ARG A 156 -5.67 11.68 -9.05
CA ARG A 156 -4.38 12.41 -9.02
C ARG A 156 -3.97 12.96 -10.38
N GLN A 157 -4.30 12.25 -11.45
CA GLN A 157 -4.07 12.72 -12.82
C GLN A 157 -4.93 13.95 -13.10
N SER A 158 -6.20 13.94 -12.68
CA SER A 158 -7.12 15.08 -12.80
C SER A 158 -6.62 16.32 -12.04
N GLU A 159 -6.14 16.15 -10.81
CA GLU A 159 -5.52 17.24 -10.02
C GLU A 159 -4.28 17.83 -10.70
N SER A 160 -3.45 16.98 -11.33
CA SER A 160 -2.24 17.42 -12.01
C SER A 160 -2.53 18.27 -13.26
N VAL A 161 -3.58 17.90 -14.02
CA VAL A 161 -4.03 18.63 -15.21
C VAL A 161 -4.56 20.02 -14.82
N ASP A 162 -5.40 20.11 -13.80
CA ASP A 162 -5.93 21.39 -13.31
C ASP A 162 -4.81 22.34 -12.84
N SER A 163 -3.81 21.82 -12.12
CA SER A 163 -2.67 22.61 -11.65
C SER A 163 -1.80 23.18 -12.79
N SER A 164 -1.79 22.52 -13.96
CA SER A 164 -1.07 22.94 -15.16
C SER A 164 -1.88 23.90 -16.04
N GLY A 165 -3.20 23.78 -16.05
CA GLY A 165 -4.13 24.68 -16.75
C GLY A 165 -4.29 26.05 -16.07
N GLN A 166 -4.15 26.12 -14.74
CA GLN A 166 -4.25 27.37 -13.98
C GLN A 166 -3.02 28.30 -14.12
N ARG A 167 -1.94 27.86 -14.80
CA ARG A 167 -0.69 28.62 -15.01
C ARG A 167 -0.49 29.14 -16.44
N SER A 168 -1.52 29.08 -17.30
CA SER A 168 -1.47 29.59 -18.68
C SER A 168 -2.15 30.95 -18.83
#